data_AF-A0A6P0VJR1-F1
#
_entry.id   AF-A0A6P0VJR1-F1
#
_cell.length_a   1.000
_cell.length_b   1.000
_cell.length_c   1.000
_cell.angle_alpha   90.00
_cell.angle_beta   90.00
_cell.angle_gamma   90.00
#
_symmetry.space_group_name_H-M   'P 1'
#
loop_
_entity.id
_entity.type
_entity.pdbx_description
1 polymer ?
#
loop_
_entity_poly.entity_id
_entity_poly.type
_entity_poly.pdbx_seq_one_letter_code
_entity_poly.pdbx_strand_id
1 'polypeptide(L)'
;MTTVMFNPTQVIISDCIERLETGYHNTYYNSEELDYAKVLGNVTKMALGMIANSDALYHNVEHTILVTLVGQEILLGKQSKDNNVASQDWLHFIISLLCHDIGYVKGVCRQDQSKEGWYAKGIDDLVLCLSPGATDASFTPFHVDRGKLFIDEYFGNHHYLDAEVIKHNIELTRFPVPKDEAHQDTGNYPGLARAADLIG
;
A
#
# COMPACT_ATOMS: atom_id res chain seq x y z
N MET A 1 8.26 -19.75 -30.67
CA MET A 1 7.87 -18.41 -30.20
C MET A 1 6.77 -18.60 -29.18
N THR A 2 7.05 -18.42 -27.91
CA THR A 2 6.01 -18.38 -26.87
C THR A 2 5.23 -17.08 -27.06
N THR A 3 3.97 -17.19 -27.46
CA THR A 3 3.06 -16.05 -27.49
C THR A 3 2.93 -15.51 -26.08
N VAL A 4 3.35 -14.26 -25.84
CA VAL A 4 3.10 -13.60 -24.56
C VAL A 4 1.58 -13.40 -24.49
N MET A 5 0.93 -14.09 -23.56
CA MET A 5 -0.49 -13.94 -23.31
C MET A 5 -0.76 -12.52 -22.81
N PHE A 6 -1.74 -11.82 -23.41
CA PHE A 6 -2.15 -10.51 -22.96
C PHE A 6 -2.65 -10.58 -21.50
N ASN A 7 -2.12 -9.72 -20.64
CA ASN A 7 -2.50 -9.63 -19.24
C ASN A 7 -2.93 -8.17 -18.93
N PRO A 8 -4.25 -7.89 -18.80
CA PRO A 8 -4.74 -6.54 -18.54
C PRO A 8 -4.23 -5.96 -17.22
N THR A 9 -4.06 -6.80 -16.19
CA THR A 9 -3.51 -6.38 -14.89
C THR A 9 -2.09 -5.83 -15.05
N GLN A 10 -1.26 -6.45 -15.89
CA GLN A 10 0.09 -5.93 -16.15
C GLN A 10 0.07 -4.57 -16.87
N VAL A 11 -0.93 -4.33 -17.73
CA VAL A 11 -1.07 -3.04 -18.43
C VAL A 11 -1.38 -1.94 -17.42
N ILE A 12 -2.38 -2.12 -16.56
CA ILE A 12 -2.75 -1.11 -15.57
C ILE A 12 -1.67 -0.89 -14.52
N ILE A 13 -0.93 -1.93 -14.11
CA ILE A 13 0.22 -1.78 -13.20
C ILE A 13 1.33 -0.97 -13.86
N SER A 14 1.61 -1.20 -15.15
CA SER A 14 2.66 -0.47 -15.86
C SER A 14 2.31 1.01 -16.03
N ASP A 15 1.05 1.32 -16.36
CA ASP A 15 0.55 2.71 -16.43
C ASP A 15 0.59 3.40 -15.06
N CYS A 16 0.23 2.68 -13.99
CA CYS A 16 0.34 3.20 -12.62
C CYS A 16 1.80 3.55 -12.27
N ILE A 17 2.76 2.67 -12.56
CA ILE A 17 4.19 2.93 -12.35
C ILE A 17 4.63 4.20 -13.08
N GLU A 18 4.31 4.33 -14.36
CA GLU A 18 4.70 5.48 -15.17
C GLU A 18 4.13 6.79 -14.60
N ARG A 19 2.87 6.80 -14.16
CA ARG A 19 2.23 7.96 -13.53
C ARG A 19 2.86 8.33 -12.19
N LEU A 20 3.22 7.35 -11.38
CA LEU A 20 3.84 7.57 -10.08
C LEU A 20 5.27 8.12 -10.22
N GLU A 21 6.07 7.53 -11.11
CA GLU A 21 7.41 8.01 -11.43
C GLU A 21 7.37 9.42 -12.05
N THR A 22 6.42 9.68 -12.95
CA THR A 22 6.24 11.01 -13.55
C THR A 22 5.85 12.06 -12.51
N GLY A 23 4.91 11.74 -11.62
CA GLY A 23 4.50 12.65 -10.53
C GLY A 23 5.67 13.00 -9.60
N TYR A 24 6.46 11.99 -9.23
CA TYR A 24 7.66 12.18 -8.42
C TYR A 24 8.70 13.05 -9.14
N HIS A 25 9.09 12.69 -10.38
CA HIS A 25 10.09 13.44 -11.13
C HIS A 25 9.67 14.89 -11.37
N ASN A 26 8.42 15.14 -11.76
CA ASN A 26 7.94 16.51 -11.97
C ASN A 26 8.00 17.37 -10.71
N THR A 27 7.86 16.75 -9.54
CA THR A 27 7.92 17.44 -8.25
C THR A 27 9.37 17.74 -7.83
N TYR A 28 10.29 16.81 -8.09
CA TYR A 28 11.66 16.85 -7.56
C TYR A 28 12.77 16.98 -8.62
N TYR A 29 12.45 17.33 -9.88
CA TYR A 29 13.37 17.33 -11.04
C TYR A 29 14.68 18.12 -10.87
N ASN A 30 14.71 19.10 -9.98
CA ASN A 30 15.88 19.93 -9.67
C ASN A 30 16.35 19.78 -8.21
N SER A 31 15.90 18.74 -7.51
CA SER A 31 16.29 18.47 -6.14
C SER A 31 17.72 17.92 -6.08
N GLU A 32 18.48 18.30 -5.06
CA GLU A 32 19.76 17.65 -4.71
C GLU A 32 19.55 16.36 -3.91
N GLU A 33 18.30 16.02 -3.59
CA GLU A 33 17.93 14.80 -2.87
C GLU A 33 18.10 13.54 -3.72
N LEU A 34 18.15 12.38 -3.06
CA LEU A 34 18.22 11.09 -3.74
C LEU A 34 16.98 10.86 -4.62
N ASP A 35 17.19 10.32 -5.81
CA ASP A 35 16.10 9.95 -6.70
C ASP A 35 15.50 8.60 -6.30
N TYR A 36 14.27 8.65 -5.75
CA TYR A 36 13.53 7.48 -5.32
C TYR A 36 12.54 6.94 -6.36
N ALA A 37 12.42 7.53 -7.56
CA ALA A 37 11.43 7.09 -8.56
C ALA A 37 11.58 5.60 -8.91
N LYS A 38 12.83 5.13 -9.05
CA LYS A 38 13.09 3.70 -9.32
C LYS A 38 12.70 2.79 -8.16
N VAL A 39 12.86 3.24 -6.91
CA VAL A 39 12.39 2.49 -5.73
C VAL A 39 10.87 2.41 -5.77
N LEU A 40 10.21 3.54 -6.07
CA LEU A 40 8.76 3.64 -6.22
C LEU A 40 8.22 2.67 -7.27
N GLY A 41 8.80 2.64 -8.47
CA GLY A 41 8.37 1.73 -9.54
C GLY A 41 8.55 0.25 -9.17
N ASN A 42 9.66 -0.09 -8.50
CA ASN A 42 9.90 -1.47 -8.04
C ASN A 42 8.89 -1.90 -6.96
N VAL A 43 8.63 -1.05 -5.97
CA VAL A 43 7.67 -1.35 -4.88
C VAL A 43 6.25 -1.41 -5.43
N THR A 44 5.88 -0.51 -6.34
CA THR A 44 4.56 -0.52 -7.02
C THR A 44 4.34 -1.84 -7.76
N LYS A 45 5.32 -2.27 -8.56
CA LYS A 45 5.26 -3.55 -9.28
C LYS A 45 5.10 -4.74 -8.34
N MET A 46 5.82 -4.73 -7.22
CA MET A 46 5.77 -5.79 -6.23
C MET A 46 4.41 -5.83 -5.52
N ALA A 47 3.98 -4.71 -4.92
CA ALA A 47 2.76 -4.64 -4.13
C ALA A 47 1.51 -4.96 -4.98
N LEU A 48 1.35 -4.30 -6.13
CA LEU A 48 0.22 -4.56 -7.02
C LEU A 48 0.28 -5.97 -7.64
N GLY A 49 1.48 -6.48 -7.89
CA GLY A 49 1.68 -7.86 -8.34
C GLY A 49 1.25 -8.90 -7.30
N MET A 50 1.40 -8.61 -6.00
CA MET A 50 0.90 -9.44 -4.91
C MET A 50 -0.62 -9.31 -4.77
N ILE A 51 -1.15 -8.09 -4.75
CA ILE A 51 -2.60 -7.79 -4.66
C ILE A 51 -3.37 -8.41 -5.82
N ALA A 52 -2.77 -8.53 -7.00
CA ALA A 52 -3.34 -9.22 -8.16
C ALA A 52 -3.71 -10.70 -7.90
N ASN A 53 -3.17 -11.32 -6.86
CA ASN A 53 -3.50 -12.70 -6.47
C ASN A 53 -4.64 -12.78 -5.45
N SER A 54 -5.15 -11.64 -4.97
CA SER A 54 -6.28 -11.58 -4.05
C SER A 54 -7.57 -12.08 -4.70
N ASP A 55 -8.39 -12.81 -3.93
CA ASP A 55 -9.77 -13.14 -4.31
C ASP A 55 -10.81 -12.24 -3.61
N ALA A 56 -10.38 -11.12 -3.01
CA ALA A 56 -11.26 -10.06 -2.55
C ALA A 56 -11.80 -9.25 -3.75
N LEU A 57 -13.12 -9.13 -3.86
CA LEU A 57 -13.75 -8.51 -5.04
C LEU A 57 -13.56 -7.00 -5.13
N TYR A 58 -13.44 -6.29 -4.01
CA TYR A 58 -13.31 -4.83 -3.97
C TYR A 58 -11.89 -4.38 -3.63
N HIS A 59 -11.29 -4.94 -2.57
CA HIS A 59 -9.91 -4.68 -2.13
C HIS A 59 -8.90 -5.36 -3.06
N ASN A 60 -8.83 -4.85 -4.29
CA ASN A 60 -8.12 -5.43 -5.43
C ASN A 60 -7.11 -4.43 -6.04
N VAL A 61 -6.52 -4.81 -7.18
CA VAL A 61 -5.50 -4.01 -7.87
C VAL A 61 -6.05 -2.67 -8.34
N GLU A 62 -7.25 -2.67 -8.93
CA GLU A 62 -7.90 -1.46 -9.43
C GLU A 62 -8.15 -0.45 -8.30
N HIS A 63 -8.72 -0.91 -7.18
CA HIS A 63 -8.92 -0.06 -6.00
C HIS A 63 -7.59 0.48 -5.47
N THR A 64 -6.58 -0.37 -5.31
CA THR A 64 -5.27 0.08 -4.80
C THR A 64 -4.63 1.12 -5.73
N ILE A 65 -4.74 0.96 -7.05
CA ILE A 65 -4.27 1.96 -8.02
C ILE A 65 -5.01 3.28 -7.85
N LEU A 66 -6.35 3.25 -7.73
CA LEU A 66 -7.16 4.45 -7.56
C LEU A 66 -6.78 5.21 -6.27
N VAL A 67 -6.74 4.51 -5.14
CA VAL A 67 -6.31 5.06 -3.85
C VAL A 67 -4.91 5.68 -3.94
N THR A 68 -3.97 4.97 -4.57
CA THR A 68 -2.58 5.45 -4.69
C THR A 68 -2.48 6.70 -5.57
N LEU A 69 -3.18 6.73 -6.71
CA LEU A 69 -3.16 7.89 -7.62
C LEU A 69 -3.89 9.09 -7.01
N VAL A 70 -5.01 8.88 -6.31
CA VAL A 70 -5.66 9.95 -5.52
C VAL A 70 -4.71 10.51 -4.47
N GLY A 71 -3.99 9.63 -3.76
CA GLY A 71 -3.00 10.06 -2.79
C GLY A 71 -1.86 10.87 -3.38
N GLN A 72 -1.39 10.52 -4.59
CA GLN A 72 -0.42 11.34 -5.31
C GLN A 72 -0.97 12.75 -5.58
N GLU A 73 -2.22 12.88 -6.02
CA GLU A 73 -2.84 14.20 -6.23
C GLU A 73 -3.01 14.99 -4.93
N ILE A 74 -3.29 14.30 -3.81
CA ILE A 74 -3.31 14.92 -2.48
C ILE A 74 -1.91 15.46 -2.12
N LEU A 75 -0.85 14.70 -2.35
CA LEU A 75 0.52 15.16 -2.11
C LEU A 75 0.90 16.33 -3.02
N LEU A 76 0.51 16.32 -4.30
CA LEU A 76 0.71 17.46 -5.20
C LEU A 76 0.02 18.71 -4.67
N GLY A 77 -1.21 18.58 -4.16
CA GLY A 77 -1.94 19.66 -3.50
C GLY A 77 -1.24 20.17 -2.24
N LYS A 78 -0.77 19.25 -1.38
CA LYS A 78 0.01 19.60 -0.18
C LYS A 78 1.30 20.30 -0.53
N GLN A 79 2.07 19.78 -1.49
CA GLN A 79 3.33 20.38 -1.94
C GLN A 79 3.10 21.77 -2.53
N SER A 80 2.03 21.96 -3.31
CA SER A 80 1.68 23.27 -3.88
C SER A 80 1.28 24.29 -2.80
N LYS A 81 0.64 23.83 -1.73
CA LYS A 81 0.16 24.68 -0.63
C LYS A 81 1.26 25.02 0.37
N ASP A 82 2.03 24.02 0.79
CA ASP A 82 2.92 24.08 1.94
C ASP A 82 4.41 24.13 1.53
N ASN A 83 4.75 23.68 0.31
CA ASN A 83 6.11 23.57 -0.25
C ASN A 83 7.12 22.90 0.71
N ASN A 84 6.69 21.83 1.38
CA ASN A 84 7.45 21.20 2.45
C ASN A 84 7.33 19.66 2.50
N VAL A 85 6.88 19.01 1.42
CA VAL A 85 6.89 17.55 1.32
C VAL A 85 8.27 17.13 0.84
N ALA A 86 9.09 16.57 1.73
CA ALA A 86 10.38 16.01 1.35
C ALA A 86 10.20 14.80 0.43
N SER A 87 11.16 14.53 -0.46
CA SER A 87 11.04 13.40 -1.40
C SER A 87 10.93 12.04 -0.70
N GLN A 88 11.54 11.90 0.48
CA GLN A 88 11.45 10.68 1.28
C GLN A 88 10.06 10.52 1.91
N ASP A 89 9.44 11.61 2.37
CA ASP A 89 8.06 11.58 2.88
C ASP A 89 7.08 11.22 1.77
N TRP A 90 7.30 11.74 0.55
CA TRP A 90 6.54 11.34 -0.64
C TRP A 90 6.66 9.85 -0.91
N LEU A 91 7.90 9.32 -0.90
CA LEU A 91 8.17 7.90 -1.10
C LEU A 91 7.42 7.04 -0.08
N HIS A 92 7.56 7.35 1.22
CA HIS A 92 6.91 6.57 2.28
C HIS A 92 5.39 6.66 2.20
N PHE A 93 4.84 7.84 1.90
CA PHE A 93 3.40 8.03 1.75
C PHE A 93 2.83 7.20 0.60
N ILE A 94 3.42 7.24 -0.60
CA ILE A 94 2.93 6.44 -1.73
C ILE A 94 3.06 4.94 -1.44
N ILE A 95 4.14 4.49 -0.80
CA ILE A 95 4.29 3.08 -0.40
C ILE A 95 3.23 2.68 0.63
N SER A 96 2.87 3.58 1.53
CA SER A 96 1.78 3.34 2.49
C SER A 96 0.46 3.05 1.77
N LEU A 97 0.15 3.80 0.71
CA LEU A 97 -1.05 3.58 -0.10
C LEU A 97 -0.97 2.32 -0.96
N LEU A 98 0.19 2.02 -1.55
CA LEU A 98 0.39 0.76 -2.28
C LEU A 98 0.21 -0.47 -1.39
N CYS A 99 0.42 -0.33 -0.08
CA CYS A 99 0.38 -1.42 0.88
C CYS A 99 -0.80 -1.35 1.87
N HIS A 100 -1.71 -0.37 1.79
CA HIS A 100 -2.78 -0.23 2.79
C HIS A 100 -3.67 -1.48 2.88
N ASP A 101 -3.96 -2.07 1.72
CA ASP A 101 -4.80 -3.27 1.58
C ASP A 101 -4.00 -4.57 1.36
N ILE A 102 -2.66 -4.54 1.42
CA ILE A 102 -1.84 -5.74 1.18
C ILE A 102 -2.17 -6.86 2.16
N GLY A 103 -2.62 -6.51 3.36
CA GLY A 103 -3.00 -7.47 4.41
C GLY A 103 -4.25 -8.29 4.08
N TYR A 104 -5.00 -7.97 3.03
CA TYR A 104 -6.07 -8.84 2.54
C TYR A 104 -5.53 -10.11 1.88
N VAL A 105 -4.34 -10.05 1.27
CA VAL A 105 -3.84 -11.12 0.41
C VAL A 105 -3.45 -12.36 1.23
N LYS A 106 -4.03 -13.52 0.91
CA LYS A 106 -3.57 -14.82 1.46
C LYS A 106 -2.14 -15.12 1.03
N GLY A 107 -1.31 -15.60 1.95
CA GLY A 107 0.05 -16.03 1.66
C GLY A 107 1.07 -14.89 1.62
N VAL A 108 0.66 -13.66 1.97
CA VAL A 108 1.54 -12.49 1.91
C VAL A 108 2.50 -12.41 3.11
N CYS A 109 2.05 -12.89 4.29
CA CYS A 109 2.84 -12.93 5.52
C CYS A 109 3.58 -14.26 5.64
N ARG A 110 4.79 -14.27 6.20
CA ARG A 110 5.63 -15.49 6.31
C ARG A 110 4.99 -16.62 7.12
N GLN A 111 4.14 -16.28 8.08
CA GLN A 111 3.43 -17.25 8.92
C GLN A 111 2.18 -17.86 8.25
N ASP A 112 1.78 -17.36 7.07
CA ASP A 112 0.65 -17.92 6.34
C ASP A 112 0.96 -19.35 5.83
N GLN A 113 0.03 -20.25 6.08
CA GLN A 113 0.08 -21.68 5.74
C GLN A 113 -1.16 -22.03 4.91
N SER A 114 -1.11 -21.68 3.62
CA SER A 114 -2.27 -21.76 2.73
C SER A 114 -2.82 -23.17 2.53
N LYS A 115 -2.00 -24.23 2.69
CA LYS A 115 -2.45 -25.63 2.55
C LYS A 115 -3.29 -26.06 3.75
N GLU A 116 -2.94 -25.56 4.93
CA GLU A 116 -3.56 -25.82 6.22
C GLU A 116 -4.74 -24.86 6.48
N GLY A 117 -4.84 -23.78 5.70
CA GLY A 117 -5.87 -22.75 5.84
C GLY A 117 -5.62 -21.81 7.03
N TRP A 118 -4.38 -21.74 7.53
CA TRP A 118 -4.00 -20.89 8.66
C TRP A 118 -3.27 -19.65 8.17
N TYR A 119 -3.66 -18.49 8.65
CA TYR A 119 -3.15 -17.21 8.17
C TYR A 119 -2.87 -16.29 9.36
N ALA A 120 -1.77 -15.55 9.34
CA ALA A 120 -1.41 -14.62 10.39
C ALA A 120 -2.51 -13.57 10.60
N LYS A 121 -2.73 -13.11 11.84
CA LYS A 121 -3.57 -11.93 12.09
C LYS A 121 -2.76 -10.64 12.14
N GLY A 122 -1.43 -10.73 12.17
CA GLY A 122 -0.55 -9.58 12.39
C GLY A 122 -0.53 -9.08 13.85
N ILE A 123 -1.13 -9.83 14.78
CA ILE A 123 -1.21 -9.52 16.22
C ILE A 123 -0.67 -10.73 16.98
N ASP A 124 0.37 -10.54 17.79
CA ASP A 124 0.89 -11.50 18.79
C ASP A 124 0.93 -12.98 18.33
N ASP A 125 1.54 -13.27 17.17
CA ASP A 125 1.63 -14.61 16.55
C ASP A 125 0.28 -15.35 16.37
N LEU A 126 -0.84 -14.63 16.48
CA LEU A 126 -2.16 -15.21 16.36
C LEU A 126 -2.46 -15.55 14.91
N VAL A 127 -3.14 -16.68 14.71
CA VAL A 127 -3.58 -17.15 13.40
C VAL A 127 -5.11 -17.19 13.29
N LEU A 128 -5.59 -17.01 12.06
CA LEU A 128 -6.96 -17.18 11.62
C LEU A 128 -7.04 -18.45 10.77
N CYS A 129 -8.00 -19.33 11.09
CA CYS A 129 -8.31 -20.49 10.26
C CYS A 129 -9.47 -20.15 9.33
N LEU A 130 -9.26 -20.24 8.02
CA LEU A 130 -10.30 -20.01 7.01
C LEU A 130 -10.81 -21.33 6.44
N SER A 131 -12.13 -21.47 6.33
CA SER A 131 -12.74 -22.62 5.68
C SER A 131 -12.47 -22.59 4.16
N PRO A 132 -12.43 -23.76 3.49
CA PRO A 132 -12.36 -23.81 2.03
C PRO A 132 -13.45 -22.95 1.37
N GLY A 133 -13.06 -22.13 0.40
CA GLY A 133 -13.96 -21.20 -0.31
C GLY A 133 -14.16 -19.84 0.36
N ALA A 134 -13.60 -19.60 1.55
CA ALA A 134 -13.55 -18.27 2.13
C ALA A 134 -12.62 -17.35 1.31
N THR A 135 -13.07 -16.12 1.06
CA THR A 135 -12.30 -15.13 0.30
C THR A 135 -11.39 -14.30 1.23
N ASP A 136 -10.47 -13.57 0.62
CA ASP A 136 -9.52 -12.65 1.24
C ASP A 136 -10.25 -11.53 1.99
N ALA A 137 -11.49 -11.21 1.59
CA ALA A 137 -12.37 -10.32 2.36
C ALA A 137 -12.58 -10.75 3.82
N SER A 138 -12.31 -12.02 4.16
CA SER A 138 -12.32 -12.50 5.55
C SER A 138 -11.29 -11.79 6.45
N PHE A 139 -10.28 -11.14 5.87
CA PHE A 139 -9.25 -10.39 6.60
C PHE A 139 -9.62 -8.95 6.90
N THR A 140 -10.80 -8.43 6.54
CA THR A 140 -11.19 -7.04 6.89
C THR A 140 -10.90 -6.66 8.35
N PRO A 141 -11.14 -7.50 9.37
CA PRO A 141 -10.83 -7.13 10.76
C PRO A 141 -9.33 -7.05 11.09
N PHE A 142 -8.46 -7.60 10.23
CA PHE A 142 -7.03 -7.79 10.47
C PHE A 142 -6.14 -7.21 9.36
N HIS A 143 -6.70 -6.64 8.29
CA HIS A 143 -5.93 -6.25 7.10
C HIS A 143 -4.84 -5.21 7.43
N VAL A 144 -5.13 -4.23 8.30
CA VAL A 144 -4.12 -3.26 8.75
C VAL A 144 -3.01 -3.94 9.55
N ASP A 145 -3.34 -4.81 10.49
CA ASP A 145 -2.34 -5.50 11.32
C ASP A 145 -1.48 -6.47 10.47
N ARG A 146 -2.11 -7.20 9.54
CA ARG A 146 -1.42 -8.04 8.54
C ARG A 146 -0.54 -7.20 7.62
N GLY A 147 -1.04 -6.05 7.17
CA GLY A 147 -0.29 -5.11 6.33
C GLY A 147 0.96 -4.61 7.05
N LYS A 148 0.84 -4.25 8.33
CA LYS A 148 1.98 -3.86 9.16
C LYS A 148 3.01 -4.97 9.35
N LEU A 149 2.56 -6.20 9.60
CA LEU A 149 3.44 -7.37 9.65
C LEU A 149 4.19 -7.55 8.32
N PHE A 150 3.50 -7.40 7.19
CA PHE A 150 4.12 -7.43 5.87
C PHE A 150 5.19 -6.34 5.71
N ILE A 151 4.92 -5.10 6.13
CA ILE A 151 5.91 -4.01 6.08
C ILE A 151 7.18 -4.37 6.86
N ASP A 152 7.04 -4.95 8.06
CA ASP A 152 8.20 -5.39 8.85
C ASP A 152 8.98 -6.51 8.14
N GLU A 153 8.28 -7.49 7.58
CA GLU A 153 8.88 -8.63 6.89
C GLU A 153 9.61 -8.27 5.59
N TYR A 154 9.11 -7.27 4.84
CA TYR A 154 9.62 -6.91 3.52
C TYR A 154 10.49 -5.66 3.51
N PHE A 155 10.22 -4.70 4.39
CA PHE A 155 10.88 -3.40 4.39
C PHE A 155 11.64 -3.07 5.68
N GLY A 156 11.52 -3.88 6.74
CA GLY A 156 12.13 -3.59 8.05
C GLY A 156 13.66 -3.42 8.06
N ASN A 157 14.37 -3.87 7.02
CA ASN A 157 15.83 -3.68 6.87
C ASN A 157 16.21 -2.89 5.59
N HIS A 158 15.25 -2.22 4.96
CA HIS A 158 15.49 -1.56 3.68
C HIS A 158 16.17 -0.18 3.88
N HIS A 159 17.24 0.09 3.13
CA HIS A 159 18.10 1.25 3.37
C HIS A 159 17.41 2.62 3.26
N TYR A 160 16.43 2.74 2.35
CA TYR A 160 15.73 3.99 2.07
C TYR A 160 14.33 4.10 2.71
N LEU A 161 13.82 3.00 3.27
CA LEU A 161 12.43 2.93 3.75
C LEU A 161 12.41 2.85 5.27
N ASP A 162 11.61 3.73 5.88
CA ASP A 162 11.32 3.66 7.30
C ASP A 162 10.00 2.88 7.47
N ALA A 163 10.12 1.66 8.00
CA ALA A 163 8.98 0.79 8.23
C ALA A 163 7.99 1.39 9.24
N GLU A 164 8.45 2.12 10.26
CA GLU A 164 7.57 2.69 11.27
C GLU A 164 6.72 3.82 10.70
N VAL A 165 7.29 4.66 9.83
CA VAL A 165 6.54 5.72 9.12
C VAL A 165 5.45 5.11 8.24
N ILE A 166 5.80 4.08 7.46
CA ILE A 166 4.84 3.41 6.57
C ILE A 166 3.72 2.74 7.39
N LYS A 167 4.07 2.02 8.46
CA LYS A 167 3.07 1.40 9.36
C LYS A 167 2.19 2.45 10.03
N HIS A 168 2.73 3.60 10.40
CA HIS A 168 1.97 4.68 11.01
C HIS A 168 0.93 5.27 10.06
N ASN A 169 1.29 5.44 8.77
CA ASN A 169 0.34 5.89 7.76
C ASN A 169 -0.77 4.86 7.51
N ILE A 170 -0.42 3.58 7.38
CA ILE A 170 -1.39 2.48 7.18
C ILE A 170 -2.33 2.31 8.39
N GLU A 171 -1.90 2.66 9.61
CA GLU A 171 -2.76 2.53 10.80
C GLU A 171 -4.10 3.26 10.67
N LEU A 172 -4.12 4.42 10.00
CA LEU A 172 -5.34 5.22 9.90
C LEU A 172 -6.30 4.77 8.80
N THR A 173 -5.96 3.73 8.02
CA THR A 173 -6.84 3.13 7.01
C THR A 173 -7.72 2.01 7.57
N ARG A 174 -7.78 1.83 8.90
CA ARG A 174 -8.66 0.83 9.53
C ARG A 174 -10.11 1.05 9.14
N PHE A 175 -10.80 -0.04 8.81
CA PHE A 175 -12.22 -0.04 8.49
C PHE A 175 -13.02 -1.04 9.34
N PRO A 176 -14.19 -0.63 9.90
CA PRO A 176 -14.74 0.73 9.94
C PRO A 176 -13.81 1.72 10.66
N VAL A 177 -13.82 2.99 10.23
CA VAL A 177 -12.94 4.03 10.79
C VAL A 177 -13.18 4.16 12.31
N PRO A 178 -12.16 3.93 13.15
CA PRO A 178 -12.25 4.10 14.59
C PRO A 178 -12.68 5.53 15.00
N LYS A 179 -13.33 5.64 16.16
CA LYS A 179 -13.81 6.92 16.72
C LYS A 179 -12.84 7.53 17.74
N ASP A 180 -11.57 7.17 17.67
CA ASP A 180 -10.54 7.72 18.56
C ASP A 180 -10.02 9.09 18.07
N GLU A 181 -9.15 9.70 18.87
CA GLU A 181 -8.56 11.01 18.61
C GLU A 181 -7.58 10.99 17.43
N ALA A 182 -6.83 9.91 17.23
CA ALA A 182 -5.87 9.78 16.13
C ALA A 182 -6.60 9.86 14.78
N HIS A 183 -7.77 9.22 14.68
CA HIS A 183 -8.63 9.26 13.50
C HIS A 183 -9.42 10.59 13.37
N GLN A 184 -9.16 11.62 14.17
CA GLN A 184 -9.63 12.99 13.87
C GLN A 184 -8.62 13.79 13.03
N ASP A 185 -7.41 13.27 12.83
CA ASP A 185 -6.39 13.95 12.02
C ASP A 185 -6.77 14.01 10.53
N THR A 186 -6.62 15.20 9.96
CA THR A 186 -6.90 15.52 8.56
C THR A 186 -5.75 16.26 7.89
N GLY A 187 -4.65 16.50 8.60
CA GLY A 187 -3.55 17.34 8.14
C GLY A 187 -2.23 16.61 7.94
N ASN A 188 -1.93 15.57 8.75
CA ASN A 188 -0.69 14.81 8.60
C ASN A 188 -0.85 13.62 7.66
N TYR A 189 0.28 13.02 7.27
CA TYR A 189 0.34 11.92 6.31
C TYR A 189 -0.60 10.75 6.62
N PRO A 190 -0.75 10.26 7.87
CA PRO A 190 -1.72 9.19 8.13
C PRO A 190 -3.17 9.61 7.86
N GLY A 191 -3.54 10.84 8.22
CA GLY A 191 -4.87 11.39 7.95
C GLY A 191 -5.13 11.57 6.45
N LEU A 192 -4.11 12.00 5.70
CA LEU A 192 -4.17 12.12 4.24
C LEU A 192 -4.19 10.76 3.54
N ALA A 193 -3.52 9.75 4.09
CA ALA A 193 -3.52 8.39 3.55
C ALA A 193 -4.93 7.78 3.66
N ARG A 194 -5.57 7.95 4.82
CA ARG A 194 -6.99 7.61 5.00
C ARG A 194 -7.90 8.40 4.06
N ALA A 195 -7.63 9.68 3.84
CA ALA A 195 -8.44 10.46 2.90
C ALA A 195 -8.35 9.90 1.47
N ALA A 196 -7.16 9.48 1.04
CA ALA A 196 -6.97 8.83 -0.25
C ALA A 196 -7.73 7.50 -0.34
N ASP A 197 -7.65 6.67 0.70
CA ASP A 197 -8.36 5.40 0.84
C ASP A 197 -9.89 5.56 0.74
N LEU A 198 -10.47 6.57 1.39
CA LEU A 198 -11.92 6.83 1.35
C LEU A 198 -12.43 7.49 0.06
N ILE A 199 -11.55 8.11 -0.73
CA ILE A 199 -11.92 8.80 -1.98
C ILE A 199 -11.75 7.88 -3.20
N GLY A 200 -10.73 7.01 -3.18
CA GLY A 200 -10.38 6.10 -4.28
C GLY A 200 -11.20 4.82 -4.35
#